data_AF-A0A7V3RYF1-F1
#
_entry.id   AF-A0A7V3RYF1-F1
#
_cell.length_a   1.000
_cell.length_b   1.000
_cell.length_c   1.000
_cell.angle_alpha   90.00
_cell.angle_beta   90.00
_cell.angle_gamma   90.00
#
_symmetry.space_group_name_H-M   'P 1'
#
loop_
_entity.id
_entity.type
_entity.pdbx_description
1 polymer ?
#
loop_
_entity_poly.entity_id
_entity_poly.type
_entity_poly.pdbx_seq_one_letter_code
_entity_poly.pdbx_strand_id
1 'polypeptide(L)' 'MKYLDEFRNHELARKLSAKIRQLAGREKITLMEVCGTHTMAIHKFGIKNLLPENLRLISGPGCP' A
#
# COMPACT_ATOMS: atom_id res chain seq x y z
N MET A 1 10.44 -19.39 -7.76
CA MET A 1 10.52 -17.91 -7.84
C MET A 1 11.14 -17.43 -6.53
N LYS A 2 12.39 -16.96 -6.56
CA LYS A 2 13.32 -16.99 -5.40
C LYS A 2 12.96 -16.07 -4.20
N TYR A 3 11.90 -15.26 -4.31
CA TYR A 3 11.54 -14.24 -3.30
C TYR A 3 10.04 -14.16 -2.99
N LEU A 4 9.22 -15.06 -3.54
CA LEU A 4 7.77 -14.97 -3.37
C LEU A 4 7.34 -15.09 -1.90
N ASP A 5 7.93 -16.04 -1.18
CA ASP A 5 7.55 -16.32 0.21
C ASP A 5 8.06 -15.24 1.18
N GLU A 6 9.20 -14.62 0.86
CA GLU A 6 9.78 -13.53 1.67
C GLU A 6 8.89 -12.28 1.67
N PHE A 7 8.33 -11.92 0.50
CA PHE A 7 7.50 -10.73 0.37
C PHE A 7 6.01 -10.98 0.61
N ARG A 8 5.53 -12.23 0.47
CA ARG A 8 4.13 -12.61 0.75
C ARG A 8 3.94 -13.05 2.20
N ASN A 9 4.29 -12.17 3.13
CA ASN A 9 4.21 -12.44 4.56
C ASN A 9 3.18 -11.52 5.24
N HIS A 10 2.15 -12.12 5.83
CA HIS A 10 1.08 -11.38 6.53
C HIS A 10 1.59 -10.63 7.77
N GLU A 11 2.48 -11.24 8.54
CA GLU A 11 3.03 -10.62 9.75
C GLU A 11 3.86 -9.38 9.40
N LEU A 12 4.69 -9.48 8.36
CA LEU A 12 5.46 -8.35 7.85
C LEU A 12 4.53 -7.22 7.37
N ALA A 13 3.48 -7.55 6.62
CA ALA A 13 2.50 -6.56 6.16
C ALA A 13 1.82 -5.82 7.32
N ARG A 14 1.45 -6.52 8.40
CA ARG A 14 0.86 -5.92 9.60
C ARG A 14 1.86 -5.00 10.32
N LYS A 15 3.12 -5.43 10.47
CA LYS A 15 4.19 -4.60 11.05
C LYS A 15 4.43 -3.32 10.24
N LEU A 16 4.45 -3.41 8.90
CA LEU A 16 4.60 -2.26 8.02
C LEU A 16 3.39 -1.30 8.12
N SER A 17 2.17 -1.83 8.13
CA SER A 17 0.96 -1.01 8.35
C SER A 17 1.02 -0.23 9.66
N ALA A 18 1.43 -0.86 10.77
CA ALA A 18 1.59 -0.17 12.05
C ALA A 18 2.64 0.96 11.98
N LYS A 19 3.79 0.72 11.34
CA LYS A 19 4.81 1.76 11.13
C LYS A 19 4.31 2.92 10.27
N ILE A 20 3.56 2.64 9.20
CA ILE A 20 2.95 3.67 8.35
C ILE A 20 2.00 4.54 9.18
N ARG A 21 1.17 3.95 10.05
CA ARG A 21 0.28 4.70 10.95
C ARG A 21 1.05 5.61 11.91
N GLN A 22 2.16 5.13 12.47
CA GLN A 22 3.01 5.93 13.35
C GLN A 22 3.66 7.11 12.60
N LEU A 23 4.19 6.86 11.40
CA LEU A 23 4.90 7.88 10.60
C LEU A 23 3.94 8.93 10.02
N ALA A 24 2.75 8.53 9.58
CA ALA A 24 1.77 9.45 9.00
C ALA A 24 1.23 10.46 10.03
N GLY A 25 1.29 10.14 11.33
CA GLY A 25 0.84 11.02 12.40
C GLY A 25 -0.60 11.52 12.18
N ARG A 26 -0.77 12.84 12.12
CA ARG A 26 -2.06 13.52 11.88
C ARG A 26 -2.13 14.24 10.54
N GLU A 27 -1.09 14.17 9.72
CA GLU A 27 -1.00 14.91 8.46
C GLU A 27 -1.88 14.28 7.38
N LYS A 28 -2.53 15.09 6.55
CA LYS A 28 -3.30 14.58 5.42
C LYS A 28 -2.34 14.32 4.26
N ILE A 29 -2.17 13.06 3.88
CA ILE A 29 -1.23 12.63 2.86
C ILE A 29 -2.01 12.06 1.67
N THR A 30 -1.64 12.47 0.46
CA THR A 30 -2.13 11.84 -0.78
C THR A 30 -0.94 11.21 -1.49
N LEU A 31 -0.99 9.90 -1.71
CA LEU A 31 0.00 9.15 -2.46
C LEU A 31 -0.62 8.66 -3.78
N MET A 32 0.06 8.90 -4.89
CA MET A 32 -0.39 8.46 -6.22
C MET A 32 0.56 7.40 -6.77
N GLU A 33 0.00 6.28 -7.22
CA GLU A 33 0.72 5.30 -8.03
C GLU A 33 0.41 5.50 -9.52
N VAL A 34 1.34 5.10 -10.40
CA VAL A 34 1.25 5.28 -11.85
C VAL A 34 1.61 3.99 -12.60
N CYS A 35 1.25 2.83 -12.06
CA CYS A 35 1.49 1.54 -12.68
C CYS A 35 0.29 0.62 -12.54
N GLY A 36 -0.30 0.19 -13.66
CA GLY A 36 -1.49 -0.69 -13.63
C GLY A 36 -1.31 -1.97 -12.81
N THR A 37 -0.09 -2.52 -12.73
CA THR A 37 0.19 -3.69 -11.89
C THR A 37 0.09 -3.38 -10.38
N HIS A 38 0.47 -2.17 -9.97
CA HIS A 38 0.25 -1.70 -8.59
C HIS A 38 -1.23 -1.48 -8.32
N THR A 39 -1.97 -0.86 -9.25
CA THR A 39 -3.43 -0.72 -9.13
C THR A 39 -4.07 -2.09 -8.87
N MET A 40 -3.75 -3.10 -9.67
CA MET A 40 -4.27 -4.45 -9.49
C MET A 40 -3.89 -5.04 -8.14
N ALA A 41 -2.62 -4.92 -7.72
CA ALA A 41 -2.15 -5.48 -6.45
C ALA A 41 -2.80 -4.81 -5.23
N ILE A 42 -2.91 -3.47 -5.24
CA ILE A 42 -3.55 -2.68 -4.18
C ILE A 42 -4.99 -3.11 -3.98
N HIS A 43 -5.73 -3.29 -5.08
CA HIS A 43 -7.12 -3.74 -5.05
C HIS A 43 -7.23 -5.20 -4.61
N LYS A 44 -6.45 -6.11 -5.22
CA LYS A 44 -6.48 -7.54 -4.93
C LYS A 44 -6.19 -7.88 -3.47
N PHE A 45 -5.24 -7.18 -2.86
CA PHE A 45 -4.82 -7.43 -1.47
C PHE A 45 -5.45 -6.46 -0.46
N GLY A 46 -6.37 -5.59 -0.88
CA GLY A 46 -7.05 -4.65 0.01
C GLY A 46 -6.11 -3.69 0.75
N ILE A 47 -4.99 -3.29 0.12
CA ILE A 47 -3.94 -2.48 0.76
C ILE A 47 -4.50 -1.18 1.33
N LYS A 48 -5.50 -0.58 0.68
CA LYS A 48 -6.17 0.65 1.17
C LYS A 48 -6.74 0.49 2.59
N ASN A 49 -7.20 -0.70 2.97
CA ASN A 49 -7.76 -0.97 4.30
C ASN A 49 -6.67 -1.07 5.40
N LEU A 50 -5.42 -1.28 5.00
CA LEU A 50 -4.29 -1.33 5.92
C LEU A 50 -3.72 0.06 6.24
N LEU A 51 -4.01 1.06 5.41
CA LEU A 51 -3.51 2.42 5.56
C LEU A 51 -4.34 3.21 6.58
N PRO A 52 -3.76 4.24 7.23
CA PRO A 52 -4.54 5.13 8.10
C PRO A 52 -5.49 6.02 7.30
N GLU A 53 -6.56 6.50 7.94
CA GLU A 53 -7.62 7.28 7.28
C GLU A 53 -7.15 8.64 6.74
N ASN A 54 -6.10 9.22 7.31
CA ASN A 54 -5.47 10.46 6.85
C ASN A 54 -4.57 10.26 5.61
N LEU A 55 -4.34 9.02 5.17
CA LEU A 55 -3.54 8.71 3.98
C LEU A 55 -4.46 8.19 2.86
N ARG A 56 -4.61 8.99 1.81
CA ARG A 56 -5.33 8.61 0.59
C ARG A 56 -4.36 8.05 -0.45
N LEU A 57 -4.64 6.83 -0.90
CA LEU A 57 -3.94 6.19 -2.01
C LEU A 57 -4.79 6.28 -3.28
N ILE A 58 -4.32 7.04 -4.26
CA ILE A 58 -4.97 7.26 -5.56
C ILE A 58 -4.19 6.60 -6.70
N SER A 59 -4.90 6.24 -7.76
CA SER A 59 -4.33 5.63 -8.96
C SER A 59 -4.34 6.65 -10.09
N GLY A 60 -3.16 6.95 -10.61
CA GLY A 60 -2.96 7.81 -11.77
C GLY A 60 -3.02 7.05 -13.09
N PRO A 61 -2.71 7.71 -14.22
CA PRO A 61 -2.67 7.07 -15.54
C PRO A 61 -1.46 6.14 -15.63
N GLY A 62 -1.63 4.89 -15.21
CA GLY A 62 -0.58 3.89 -15.11
C GLY A 62 -0.57 2.81 -16.20
N CYS A 63 -1.36 3.01 -17.26
CA CYS A 63 -1.37 2.16 -18.44
C CYS A 63 -0.97 3.02 -19.66
N PRO A 64 0.10 2.65 -20.39
CA PRO A 64 0.40 3.26 -21.68
C PRO A 64 -0.68 2.93 -22.72
#